data_AF-A0A0F9K1K4-F1
#
_entry.id   AF-A0A0F9K1K4-F1
#
_cell.length_a   1.000
_cell.length_b   1.000
_cell.length_c   1.000
_cell.angle_alpha   90.00
_cell.angle_beta   90.00
_cell.angle_gamma   90.00
#
_symmetry.space_group_name_H-M   'P 1'
#
loop_
_entity.id
_entity.type
_entity.pdbx_description
1 polymer ?
#
loop_
_entity_poly.entity_id
_entity_poly.type
_entity_poly.pdbx_seq_one_letter_code
_entity_poly.pdbx_strand_id
1 'polypeptide(L)' 'MSDISVRRPVGHITDLIRRLSRWRDRRQGITNRPDRVGKPLPNTELDEAIAYLEEYRELVAREGSDVH' A
#
# COMPACT_ATOMS: atom_id res chain seq x y z
N MET A 1 13.43 0.73 -22.59
CA MET A 1 12.35 1.73 -22.67
C MET A 1 11.04 1.02 -22.41
N SER A 2 10.49 1.15 -21.22
CA SER A 2 9.10 0.78 -20.93
C SER A 2 8.50 2.00 -20.25
N ASP A 3 7.70 2.74 -21.01
CA ASP A 3 6.82 3.81 -20.54
C ASP A 3 6.09 3.33 -19.28
N ILE A 4 6.55 3.78 -18.11
CA ILE A 4 5.82 3.61 -16.86
C ILE A 4 4.61 4.52 -17.00
N SER A 5 3.53 4.01 -17.57
CA SER A 5 2.13 4.23 -17.18
C SER A 5 1.82 5.54 -16.41
N VAL A 6 2.28 6.70 -16.89
CA VAL A 6 2.04 8.02 -16.26
C VAL A 6 0.57 8.43 -16.43
N ARG A 7 -0.22 7.65 -17.19
CA ARG A 7 -1.56 8.02 -17.63
C ARG A 7 -2.67 7.76 -16.63
N ARG A 8 -2.44 7.06 -15.50
CA ARG A 8 -3.46 6.85 -14.43
C ARG A 8 -2.84 6.81 -13.03
N PRO A 9 -2.59 7.97 -12.39
CA PRO A 9 -1.96 8.02 -11.06
C PRO A 9 -2.74 7.24 -9.99
N VAL A 10 -4.08 7.23 -10.04
CA VAL A 10 -4.93 6.42 -9.14
C VAL A 10 -4.65 4.92 -9.25
N GLY A 11 -4.41 4.41 -10.46
CA GLY A 11 -4.10 3.00 -10.70
C GLY A 11 -2.76 2.59 -10.08
N HIS A 12 -1.74 3.43 -10.24
CA HIS A 12 -0.43 3.19 -9.64
C HIS A 12 -0.50 3.21 -8.10
N ILE A 13 -1.21 4.19 -7.52
CA ILE A 13 -1.38 4.25 -6.06
C ILE A 13 -2.13 3.00 -5.55
N THR A 14 -3.17 2.56 -6.27
CA THR A 14 -3.91 1.31 -5.94
C THR A 14 -3.00 0.08 -5.98
N ASP A 15 -2.15 -0.04 -6.98
CA ASP A 15 -1.19 -1.16 -7.09
C ASP A 15 -0.10 -1.09 -6.01
N LEU A 16 0.29 0.10 -5.57
CA LEU A 16 1.22 0.27 -4.46
C LEU A 16 0.58 -0.17 -3.13
N ILE A 17 -0.64 0.30 -2.83
CA ILE A 17 -1.42 -0.12 -1.66
C ILE A 17 -1.52 -1.66 -1.62
N ARG A 18 -1.94 -2.29 -2.72
CA ARG A 18 -2.06 -3.76 -2.81
C ARG A 18 -0.75 -4.48 -2.49
N ARG A 19 0.38 -3.97 -2.98
CA ARG A 19 1.71 -4.57 -2.72
C ARG A 19 2.09 -4.45 -1.24
N LEU A 20 1.85 -3.30 -0.63
CA LEU A 20 2.13 -3.07 0.79
C LEU A 20 1.23 -3.91 1.69
N SER A 21 -0.07 -3.98 1.42
CA SER A 21 -0.99 -4.84 2.19
C SER A 21 -0.56 -6.31 2.13
N ARG A 22 -0.18 -6.81 0.94
CA ARG A 22 0.33 -8.18 0.79
C ARG A 22 1.62 -8.40 1.60
N TRP A 23 2.49 -7.40 1.69
CA TRP A 23 3.70 -7.50 2.49
C TRP A 23 3.39 -7.51 3.99
N ARG A 24 2.50 -6.62 4.45
CA ARG A 24 1.98 -6.60 5.83
C ARG A 24 1.41 -7.96 6.22
N ASP A 25 0.55 -8.54 5.38
CA ASP A 25 -0.09 -9.83 5.65
C ASP A 25 0.94 -10.97 5.73
N ARG A 26 1.97 -10.94 4.88
CA ARG A 26 3.09 -11.90 4.96
C ARG A 26 3.88 -11.73 6.26
N ARG A 27 4.16 -10.50 6.69
CA ARG A 27 4.84 -10.22 7.98
C ARG A 27 4.00 -10.68 9.17
N GLN A 28 2.68 -10.49 9.10
CA GLN A 28 1.75 -10.98 10.10
C GLN A 28 1.74 -12.52 10.12
N GLY A 29 1.69 -13.15 8.95
CA GLY A 29 1.74 -14.60 8.80
C GLY A 29 3.03 -15.20 9.35
N ILE A 30 4.17 -14.56 9.15
CA ILE A 30 5.44 -14.93 9.81
C ILE A 30 5.29 -14.76 11.32
N THR A 31 4.74 -13.63 11.77
CA THR A 31 4.59 -13.32 13.19
C THR A 31 3.74 -14.31 13.95
N ASN A 32 2.68 -14.80 13.33
CA ASN A 32 1.74 -15.72 13.93
C ASN A 32 2.19 -17.19 13.89
N ARG A 33 3.37 -17.50 13.33
CA ARG A 33 3.86 -18.88 13.29
C ARG A 33 4.11 -19.40 14.71
N PRO A 34 3.62 -20.62 15.04
CA PRO A 34 3.72 -21.16 16.40
C PRO A 34 5.17 -21.45 16.82
N ASP A 35 6.06 -21.71 15.86
CA ASP A 35 7.48 -21.99 16.05
C ASP A 35 8.36 -20.73 15.97
N ARG A 36 7.76 -19.54 15.77
CA ARG A 36 8.55 -18.32 15.65
C ARG A 36 9.17 -17.94 16.99
N VAL A 37 10.50 -17.78 16.97
CA VAL A 37 11.26 -17.23 18.08
C VAL A 37 11.70 -15.81 17.73
N GLY A 38 11.58 -14.89 18.70
CA GLY A 38 12.04 -13.49 18.57
C GLY A 38 10.91 -12.46 18.61
N LYS A 39 11.29 -11.18 18.57
CA LYS A 39 10.35 -10.06 18.69
C LYS A 39 9.38 -10.01 17.51
N PRO A 40 8.10 -9.63 17.73
CA PRO A 40 7.15 -9.37 16.67
C PRO A 40 7.71 -8.43 15.59
N LEU A 41 7.35 -8.65 14.32
CA LEU A 41 7.63 -7.68 13.26
C LEU A 41 6.50 -6.64 13.34
N PRO A 42 6.71 -5.41 13.83
CA PRO A 42 5.65 -4.43 13.93
C PRO A 42 5.16 -4.04 12.54
N ASN A 43 3.86 -3.88 12.35
CA ASN A 43 3.27 -3.43 11.10
C ASN A 43 2.86 -1.95 11.14
N THR A 44 3.07 -1.24 12.26
CA THR A 44 2.63 0.16 12.46
C THR A 44 3.01 1.08 11.31
N GLU A 45 4.28 1.12 10.90
CA GLU A 45 4.73 1.95 9.79
C GLU A 45 4.11 1.55 8.44
N LEU A 46 3.81 0.25 8.24
CA LEU A 46 3.14 -0.23 7.04
C LEU A 46 1.66 0.13 7.03
N ASP A 47 1.00 0.05 8.18
CA ASP A 47 -0.39 0.44 8.34
C ASP A 47 -0.56 1.95 8.13
N GLU A 48 0.33 2.77 8.70
CA GLU A 48 0.39 4.21 8.46
C GLU A 48 0.62 4.54 6.98
N ALA A 49 1.61 3.90 6.34
CA ALA A 49 1.90 4.12 4.94
C ALA A 49 0.73 3.74 4.02
N ILE A 50 0.02 2.64 4.32
CA ILE A 50 -1.19 2.23 3.59
C ILE A 50 -2.28 3.29 3.76
N ALA A 51 -2.53 3.76 4.99
CA ALA A 51 -3.53 4.78 5.28
C ALA A 51 -3.25 6.09 4.52
N TYR A 52 -2.01 6.60 4.58
CA TYR A 52 -1.62 7.80 3.83
C TYR A 52 -1.80 7.65 2.32
N LEU A 53 -1.51 6.47 1.76
CA LEU A 53 -1.71 6.21 0.34
C LEU A 53 -3.18 6.12 -0.04
N GLU A 54 -4.04 5.61 0.85
CA GLU A 54 -5.50 5.61 0.64
C GLU A 54 -6.06 7.03 0.60
N GLU A 55 -5.66 7.88 1.55
CA GLU A 55 -6.01 9.31 1.57
C GLU A 55 -5.51 10.02 0.31
N TYR A 56 -4.25 9.80 -0.06
CA TYR A 56 -3.67 10.41 -1.26
C TYR A 56 -4.36 9.94 -2.54
N ARG A 57 -4.74 8.65 -2.63
CA ARG A 57 -5.51 8.12 -3.76
C ARG A 57 -6.85 8.84 -3.91
N GLU A 58 -7.55 9.09 -2.80
CA GLU A 58 -8.82 9.81 -2.81
C GLU A 58 -8.67 11.26 -3.27
N LEU A 59 -7.63 11.95 -2.79
CA LEU A 59 -7.33 13.32 -3.22
C LEU A 59 -7.08 13.38 -4.73
N VAL A 60 -6.20 12.52 -5.25
CA VAL A 60 -5.89 12.45 -6.69
C VAL A 60 -7.11 12.05 -7.52
N ALA A 61 -7.99 11.19 -7.00
CA ALA A 61 -9.22 10.82 -7.69
C ALA A 61 -10.21 11.99 -7.76
N ARG A 62 -10.32 12.82 -6.70
CA ARG A 62 -11.14 14.03 -6.68
C ARG A 62 -10.60 15.09 -7.65
N GLU A 63 -9.31 15.41 -7.55
CA GLU A 63 -8.66 16.38 -8.44
C GLU A 63 -8.70 15.94 -9.91
N GLY A 64 -8.57 14.65 -10.19
CA GLY A 64 -8.71 14.11 -11.55
C GLY A 64 -10.15 14.12 -12.08
N SER A 65 -11.16 14.23 -11.21
CA SER A 65 -12.57 14.28 -11.58
C SER A 65 -13.03 15.72 -11.86
N ASP A 66 -12.44 16.72 -11.19
CA ASP A 66 -12.75 18.15 -11.39
C ASP A 66 -12.23 18.72 -12.72
N VAL A 67 -11.41 17.96 -13.46
CA VAL A 67 -10.79 18.37 -14.73
C VAL A 67 -11.60 17.88 -15.95
N HIS A 68 -12.82 17.38 -15.78
CA HIS A 68 -13.74 17.00 -16.87
C HIS A 68 -15.13 17.63 -16.71
#